data_AF-A0A699XLK7-F1
#
_entry.id   AF-A0A699XLK7-F1
#
_cell.length_a   1.000
_cell.length_b   1.000
_cell.length_c   1.000
_cell.angle_alpha   90.00
_cell.angle_beta   90.00
_cell.angle_gamma   90.00
#
_symmetry.space_group_name_H-M   'P 1'
#
loop_
_entity.id
_entity.type
_entity.pdbx_description
1 polymer ?
#
loop_
_entity_poly.entity_id
_entity_poly.type
_entity_poly.pdbx_seq_one_letter_code
_entity_poly.pdbx_strand_id
1 'polypeptide(L)'
;RPVVKHMDIKPQNILIAHGNQEFPHVVLCDFGISSSDDDHSDGQHKPLTRRYVAPEVFNGFTRKQAADVWSLGCVFAEMTSAT
;
A
#
# COMPACT_ATOMS: atom_id res chain seq x y z
N ARG A 1 -7.28 -18.87 2.51
CA ARG A 1 -7.49 -17.40 2.41
C ARG A 1 -6.39 -16.89 1.49
N PRO A 2 -6.72 -16.34 0.32
CA PRO A 2 -5.71 -15.85 -0.61
C PRO A 2 -4.92 -14.70 0.01
N VAL A 3 -3.65 -14.56 -0.34
CA VAL A 3 -2.88 -13.38 0.05
C VAL A 3 -3.36 -12.21 -0.81
N VAL A 4 -3.69 -11.10 -0.16
CA VAL A 4 -4.20 -9.89 -0.80
C VAL A 4 -3.10 -8.84 -0.83
N LYS A 5 -2.84 -8.29 -2.01
CA LYS A 5 -2.04 -7.10 -2.26
C LYS A 5 -2.97 -5.89 -2.20
N HIS A 6 -2.66 -4.90 -1.37
CA HIS A 6 -3.43 -3.66 -1.27
C HIS A 6 -3.24 -2.77 -2.49
N MET A 7 -2.01 -2.72 -3.02
CA MET A 7 -1.66 -1.96 -4.21
C MET A 7 -1.75 -0.42 -4.12
N ASP A 8 -2.12 0.16 -2.99
CA ASP A 8 -2.18 1.63 -2.85
C ASP A 8 -1.91 2.09 -1.41
N ILE A 9 -0.88 1.51 -0.79
CA ILE A 9 -0.45 1.96 0.54
C ILE A 9 0.16 3.36 0.41
N LYS A 10 -0.47 4.32 1.06
CA LYS A 10 -0.10 5.74 1.15
C LYS A 10 -0.75 6.34 2.40
N PRO A 11 -0.30 7.50 2.91
CA PRO A 11 -0.83 8.08 4.14
C PRO A 11 -2.34 8.31 4.09
N GLN A 12 -2.88 8.67 2.92
CA GLN A 12 -4.32 8.90 2.73
C GLN A 12 -5.17 7.64 2.95
N ASN A 13 -4.57 6.45 2.82
CA ASN A 13 -5.25 5.15 2.96
C ASN A 13 -4.97 4.48 4.32
N ILE A 14 -4.31 5.19 5.24
CA ILE A 14 -4.05 4.74 6.61
C ILE A 14 -4.86 5.63 7.55
N LEU A 15 -6.00 5.13 8.00
CA LEU A 15 -6.90 5.89 8.87
C LEU A 15 -6.54 5.67 10.33
N ILE A 16 -6.68 6.73 11.11
CA ILE A 16 -6.48 6.74 12.55
C ILE A 16 -7.83 6.90 13.22
N ALA A 17 -8.32 5.85 13.86
CA ALA A 17 -9.52 5.89 14.68
C ALA A 17 -9.14 6.24 16.12
N HIS A 18 -9.53 7.44 16.55
CA HIS A 18 -9.33 7.90 17.91
C HIS A 18 -10.37 7.30 18.85
N GLY A 19 -9.94 6.86 20.03
CA GLY A 19 -10.79 6.36 21.11
C GLY A 19 -10.11 6.58 22.46
N ASN A 20 -10.72 6.09 23.54
CA ASN A 20 -10.19 6.26 24.91
C ASN A 20 -8.99 5.32 25.23
N GLN A 21 -8.26 4.87 24.21
CA GLN A 21 -7.14 3.94 24.32
C GLN A 21 -5.81 4.71 24.31
N GLU A 22 -4.77 4.14 24.93
CA GLU A 22 -3.42 4.73 24.96
C GLU A 22 -2.83 4.90 23.55
N PHE A 23 -3.08 3.94 22.66
CA PHE A 23 -2.70 3.98 21.26
C PHE A 23 -3.94 4.03 20.38
N PRO A 24 -3.96 4.84 19.30
CA PRO A 24 -5.08 4.88 18.39
C PRO A 24 -5.18 3.58 17.59
N HIS A 25 -6.40 3.23 17.17
CA HIS A 25 -6.61 2.09 16.29
C HIS A 25 -6.33 2.50 14.83
N VAL A 26 -5.41 1.79 14.17
CA VAL A 26 -5.01 2.08 12.79
C VAL A 26 -5.66 1.10 11.84
N VAL A 27 -6.30 1.60 10.77
CA VAL A 27 -6.95 0.76 9.75
C VAL A 27 -6.52 1.15 8.35
N LEU A 28 -6.28 0.14 7.51
CA LEU A 28 -6.10 0.33 6.07
C LEU A 28 -7.46 0.44 5.39
N CYS A 29 -7.59 1.37 4.46
CA CYS A 29 -8.80 1.56 3.66
C CYS A 29 -8.50 1.64 2.17
N ASP A 30 -9.56 1.72 1.35
CA ASP A 30 -9.49 1.84 -0.11
C ASP A 30 -8.83 0.64 -0.81
N PHE A 31 -9.56 -0.48 -0.83
CA PHE A 31 -9.17 -1.70 -1.53
C PHE A 31 -9.61 -1.70 -3.01
N GLY A 32 -9.93 -0.53 -3.58
CA GLY A 32 -10.53 -0.44 -4.93
C GLY A 32 -9.67 -0.99 -6.05
N ILE A 33 -8.34 -1.07 -5.85
CA ILE A 33 -7.40 -1.65 -6.82
C ILE A 33 -6.66 -2.89 -6.30
N SER A 34 -7.02 -3.38 -5.11
CA SER A 34 -6.42 -4.56 -4.49
C SER A 34 -6.57 -5.81 -5.37
N SER A 35 -5.70 -6.79 -5.17
CA SER A 35 -5.72 -8.03 -5.94
C SER A 35 -5.15 -9.19 -5.15
N SER A 36 -5.62 -10.40 -5.41
CA SER A 36 -5.07 -11.63 -4.85
C SER A 36 -4.05 -12.28 -5.77
N ASP A 37 -3.21 -13.18 -5.24
CA ASP A 37 -2.30 -13.96 -6.09
C ASP A 37 -3.01 -14.92 -7.05
N ASP A 38 -4.27 -15.27 -6.76
CA ASP A 38 -5.15 -16.07 -7.64
C ASP A 38 -5.72 -15.26 -8.82
N ASP A 39 -5.43 -13.96 -8.88
CA ASP A 39 -6.02 -13.02 -9.80
C ASP A 39 -5.06 -12.78 -10.99
N HIS A 40 -5.40 -13.32 -12.17
CA HIS A 40 -4.54 -13.25 -13.36
C HIS A 40 -4.52 -11.85 -14.03
N SER A 41 -5.12 -10.84 -13.40
CA SER A 41 -5.21 -9.46 -13.89
C SER A 41 -4.02 -8.56 -13.49
N ASP A 42 -3.01 -9.13 -12.82
CA ASP A 42 -1.83 -8.43 -12.27
C ASP A 42 -0.96 -7.68 -13.30
N GLY A 43 -1.18 -7.92 -14.59
CA GLY A 43 -0.47 -7.28 -15.70
C GLY A 43 -1.15 -6.04 -16.29
N GLN A 44 -2.32 -5.63 -15.80
CA GLN A 44 -3.00 -4.42 -16.30
C GLN A 44 -2.39 -3.14 -15.70
N HIS A 45 -2.33 -2.07 -16.50
CA HIS A 45 -1.91 -0.73 -16.06
C HIS A 45 -2.86 -0.19 -14.98
N LYS A 46 -2.65 -0.60 -13.74
CA LYS A 46 -3.36 -0.06 -12.59
C LYS A 46 -2.84 1.34 -12.25
N PRO A 47 -3.68 2.23 -11.70
CA PRO A 47 -3.24 3.52 -11.20
C PRO A 47 -2.06 3.38 -10.23
N LEU A 48 -1.09 4.30 -10.32
CA LEU A 48 0.12 4.32 -9.49
C LEU A 48 0.27 5.67 -8.81
N THR A 49 0.54 5.64 -7.49
CA THR A 49 0.97 6.82 -6.76
C THR A 49 2.50 6.90 -6.78
N ARG A 50 3.08 7.73 -7.66
CA ARG A 50 4.54 7.77 -7.93
C ARG A 50 5.44 7.92 -6.70
N ARG A 51 4.98 8.58 -5.63
CA ARG A 51 5.76 8.75 -4.39
C ARG A 51 5.98 7.45 -3.61
N TYR A 52 5.05 6.49 -3.72
CA TYR A 52 5.05 5.25 -2.93
C TYR A 52 5.27 4.00 -3.78
N VAL A 53 5.61 4.16 -5.07
CA VAL A 53 5.75 3.05 -6.00
C VAL A 53 7.09 2.33 -5.80
N ALA A 54 7.04 1.00 -5.74
CA ALA A 54 8.22 0.16 -5.68
C ALA A 54 9.01 0.20 -7.00
N PRO A 55 10.35 0.09 -6.97
CA PRO A 55 11.18 0.22 -8.17
C PRO A 55 10.85 -0.84 -9.21
N GLU A 56 10.52 -2.06 -8.81
CA GLU A 56 10.09 -3.13 -9.72
C GLU A 56 8.79 -2.78 -10.44
N VAL A 57 7.84 -2.15 -9.75
CA VAL A 57 6.56 -1.72 -10.33
C VAL A 57 6.78 -0.54 -11.27
N PHE A 58 7.64 0.40 -10.90
CA PHE A 58 8.02 1.52 -11.76
C PHE A 58 8.66 1.05 -13.07
N ASN A 59 9.46 -0.01 -13.00
CA ASN A 59 10.13 -0.63 -14.15
C ASN A 59 9.23 -1.60 -14.95
N GLY A 60 7.94 -1.70 -14.61
CA GLY A 60 6.97 -2.54 -15.34
C GLY A 60 7.04 -4.03 -15.01
N PHE A 61 7.76 -4.43 -13.95
CA PHE A 61 7.72 -5.81 -13.46
C PHE A 61 6.42 -6.08 -12.69
N THR A 62 6.08 -7.37 -12.59
CA THR A 62 4.89 -7.82 -11.86
C THR A 62 4.88 -7.31 -10.43
N ARG A 63 3.78 -6.66 -10.07
CA ARG A 63 3.56 -6.15 -8.72
C ARG A 63 3.24 -7.29 -7.76
N LYS A 64 4.21 -7.63 -6.91
CA LYS A 64 4.04 -8.64 -5.86
C LYS A 64 3.81 -8.00 -4.49
N GLN A 65 3.57 -8.83 -3.48
CA GLN A 65 3.38 -8.43 -2.08
C GLN A 65 4.51 -7.52 -1.55
N ALA A 66 5.76 -7.74 -2.01
CA ALA A 66 6.90 -6.91 -1.64
C ALA A 66 6.74 -5.43 -2.02
N ALA A 67 5.95 -5.12 -3.06
CA ALA A 67 5.69 -3.74 -3.46
C ALA A 67 4.88 -2.98 -2.40
N ASP A 68 3.97 -3.66 -1.68
CA ASP A 68 3.23 -3.05 -0.57
C ASP A 68 4.16 -2.78 0.63
N VAL A 69 5.14 -3.65 0.88
CA VAL A 69 6.17 -3.44 1.92
C VAL A 69 7.03 -2.23 1.58
N TRP A 70 7.41 -2.05 0.32
CA TRP A 70 8.11 -0.84 -0.14
C TRP A 70 7.28 0.41 0.10
N SER A 71 6.01 0.41 -0.34
CA SER A 71 5.10 1.54 -0.15
C SER A 71 4.96 1.92 1.34
N LEU A 72 4.85 0.92 2.23
CA LEU A 72 4.84 1.15 3.68
C LEU A 72 6.15 1.74 4.20
N GLY A 73 7.29 1.30 3.67
CA GLY A 73 8.61 1.88 3.97
C GLY A 73 8.70 3.36 3.59
N CYS A 74 8.16 3.75 2.43
CA CYS A 74 8.05 5.16 2.05
C CYS A 74 7.18 5.97 3.02
N VAL A 75 6.03 5.43 3.45
CA VAL A 75 5.17 6.07 4.46
C VAL A 75 5.94 6.26 5.78
N PHE A 76 6.63 5.22 6.24
CA PHE A 76 7.42 5.27 7.47
C PHE A 76 8.56 6.30 7.38
N ALA A 77 9.26 6.36 6.25
CA ALA A 77 10.27 7.37 6.01
C ALA A 77 9.67 8.78 6.05
N GLU A 78 8.51 9.02 5.43
CA GLU A 78 7.81 10.32 5.48
C GLU A 78 7.46 10.72 6.92
N MET A 79 6.89 9.81 7.70
CA MET A 79 6.54 10.07 9.11
C MET A 79 7.75 10.42 9.99
N THR A 80 8.90 9.81 9.72
CA THR A 80 10.13 10.03 10.52
C THR A 80 10.95 11.22 10.06
N SER A 81 10.74 11.70 8.83
CA SER A 81 11.53 12.78 8.22
C SER A 81 10.97 14.19 8.44
N ALA A 82 9.82 14.33 9.13
CA ALA A 82 9.13 15.60 9.42
C ALA A 82 8.98 16.55 8.19
N THR A 83 8.87 15.97 6.99
CA THR A 83 8.78 16.71 5.71
C THR A 83 7.36 16.76 5.18
#